data_AF-A0A538KJK1-F1
#
_entry.id   AF-A0A538KJK1-F1
#
_cell.length_a   1.000
_cell.length_b   1.000
_cell.length_c   1.000
_cell.angle_alpha   90.00
_cell.angle_beta   90.00
_cell.angle_gamma   90.00
#
_symmetry.space_group_name_H-M   'P 1'
#
loop_
_entity.id
_entity.type
_entity.pdbx_description
1 polymer ?
#
loop_
_entity_poly.entity_id
_entity_poly.type
_entity_poly.pdbx_seq_one_letter_code
_entity_poly.pdbx_strand_id
1 'polypeptide(L)'
;MNSTNGNALDVRALARELSAAVRGEVRFSVGSRALYANDGSVYRQLPLGVVIPRDSTDVIAGVEICRRFGAPIGARGCGTGLAGQTVNEAVMF
;
A
#
# COMPACT_ATOMS: atom_id res chain seq x y z
N MET A 1 24.07 -22.26 9.79
CA MET A 1 22.65 -21.87 9.77
C MET A 1 22.61 -20.35 9.71
N ASN A 2 22.66 -19.79 8.49
CA ASN A 2 22.84 -18.35 8.28
C ASN A 2 21.46 -17.71 8.11
N SER A 3 21.00 -16.97 9.13
CA SER A 3 19.77 -16.18 9.08
C SER A 3 19.89 -15.12 7.97
N THR A 4 18.99 -15.19 7.00
CA THR A 4 18.74 -14.13 6.02
C THR A 4 18.31 -12.87 6.77
N ASN A 5 19.18 -11.86 6.81
CA ASN A 5 18.79 -10.48 7.12
C ASN A 5 17.88 -9.99 5.98
N GLY A 6 16.60 -10.36 6.00
CA GLY A 6 15.57 -9.72 5.21
C GLY A 6 15.45 -8.28 5.72
N ASN A 7 15.76 -7.32 4.86
CA ASN A 7 15.64 -5.89 5.14
C ASN A 7 14.25 -5.60 5.73
N ALA A 8 14.17 -5.28 7.02
CA ALA A 8 12.90 -4.97 7.66
C ALA A 8 12.33 -3.70 7.01
N LEU A 9 11.16 -3.81 6.38
CA LEU A 9 10.46 -2.70 5.76
C LEU A 9 10.18 -1.59 6.79
N ASP A 10 10.85 -0.44 6.68
CA ASP A 10 10.53 0.74 7.49
C ASP A 10 9.28 1.44 6.95
N VAL A 11 8.13 0.98 7.43
CA VAL A 11 6.81 1.51 7.05
C VAL A 11 6.66 3.00 7.41
N ARG A 12 7.33 3.49 8.46
CA ARG A 12 7.22 4.90 8.85
C ARG A 12 8.00 5.80 7.88
N ALA A 13 9.20 5.38 7.50
CA ALA A 13 9.97 6.09 6.48
C ALA A 13 9.27 6.04 5.11
N LEU A 14 8.74 4.87 4.72
CA LEU A 14 7.96 4.71 3.50
C LEU A 14 6.76 5.67 3.46
N ALA A 15 5.97 5.72 4.54
CA ALA A 15 4.81 6.61 4.63
C ALA A 15 5.20 8.09 4.47
N ARG A 16 6.32 8.51 5.07
CA ARG A 16 6.83 9.89 4.94
C ARG A 16 7.26 10.20 3.52
N GLU A 17 8.02 9.32 2.87
CA GLU A 17 8.49 9.56 1.50
C GLU A 17 7.33 9.58 0.50
N LEU A 18 6.37 8.66 0.62
CA LEU A 18 5.16 8.67 -0.22
C LEU A 18 4.38 9.96 -0.02
N SER A 19 4.18 10.40 1.23
CA SER A 19 3.43 11.64 1.54
C SER A 19 4.12 12.90 1.01
N ALA A 20 5.44 12.88 0.84
CA ALA A 20 6.20 14.02 0.31
C ALA A 20 6.20 14.07 -1.23
N ALA A 21 6.11 12.92 -1.90
CA ALA A 21 6.22 12.82 -3.36
C ALA A 21 4.87 12.77 -4.09
N VAL A 22 3.83 12.22 -3.47
CA VAL A 22 2.50 12.08 -4.07
C VAL A 22 1.66 13.32 -3.76
N ARG A 23 1.06 13.92 -4.80
CA ARG A 23 0.15 15.07 -4.65
C ARG A 23 -1.26 14.66 -4.20
N GLY A 24 -1.65 13.44 -4.51
CA GLY A 24 -2.84 12.78 -3.99
C GLY A 24 -2.76 12.48 -2.49
N GLU A 25 -3.64 11.62 -2.01
CA GLU A 25 -3.69 11.30 -0.59
C GLU A 25 -2.82 10.10 -0.24
N VAL A 26 -2.12 10.18 0.89
CA VAL A 26 -1.33 9.07 1.42
C VAL A 26 -1.78 8.79 2.85
N ARG A 27 -2.32 7.59 3.08
CA ARG A 27 -3.05 7.25 4.30
C ARG A 27 -2.48 5.98 4.95
N PHE A 28 -1.78 6.16 6.05
CA PHE A 28 -1.16 5.07 6.85
C PHE A 28 -1.76 4.94 8.26
N SER A 29 -2.78 5.73 8.59
CA SER A 29 -3.48 5.64 9.88
C SER A 29 -4.20 4.29 10.01
N VAL A 30 -4.37 3.82 11.25
CA VAL A 30 -5.09 2.57 11.52
C VAL A 30 -6.52 2.62 10.97
N GLY A 31 -7.22 3.75 11.18
CA GLY A 31 -8.58 3.94 10.68
C GLY A 31 -8.66 3.90 9.15
N SER A 32 -7.74 4.58 8.47
CA SER A 32 -7.70 4.57 7.01
C SER A 32 -7.39 3.17 6.45
N ARG A 33 -6.44 2.45 7.04
CA ARG A 33 -6.10 1.08 6.62
C ARG A 33 -7.29 0.12 6.83
N ALA A 34 -8.05 0.30 7.91
CA ALA A 34 -9.23 -0.51 8.19
C ALA A 34 -10.32 -0.36 7.11
N LEU A 35 -10.47 0.83 6.50
CA LEU A 35 -11.43 1.07 5.41
C LEU A 35 -11.11 0.27 4.14
N TYR A 36 -9.84 -0.09 3.94
CA TYR A 36 -9.37 -0.83 2.76
C TYR A 36 -8.99 -2.28 3.09
N ALA A 37 -9.30 -2.75 4.31
CA ALA A 37 -8.88 -4.07 4.78
C ALA A 37 -9.65 -5.24 4.13
N ASN A 38 -10.73 -4.94 3.42
CA ASN A 38 -11.71 -5.88 2.88
C ASN A 38 -12.14 -5.39 1.49
N ASP A 39 -12.56 -6.29 0.61
CA ASP A 39 -13.24 -5.96 -0.65
C ASP A 39 -14.71 -6.39 -0.61
N GLY A 40 -15.27 -7.00 -1.66
CA GLY A 40 -16.61 -7.58 -1.63
C GLY A 40 -16.63 -8.99 -1.04
N SER A 41 -15.46 -9.55 -0.70
CA SER A 41 -15.30 -10.92 -0.23
C SER A 41 -15.41 -11.05 1.29
N VAL A 42 -15.26 -12.28 1.76
CA VAL A 42 -15.13 -12.60 3.19
C VAL A 42 -13.71 -12.37 3.74
N TYR A 43 -12.74 -12.09 2.87
CA TYR A 43 -11.35 -11.95 3.26
C TYR A 43 -11.06 -10.59 3.87
N ARG A 44 -10.18 -10.58 4.86
CA ARG A 44 -9.72 -9.36 5.52
C ARG A 44 -8.23 -9.40 5.80
N GLN A 45 -7.53 -8.37 5.36
CA GLN A 45 -6.10 -8.15 5.60
C GLN A 45 -5.84 -6.65 5.61
N LEU A 46 -5.07 -6.15 6.58
CA LEU A 46 -4.74 -4.73 6.63
C LEU A 46 -3.64 -4.44 5.60
N PRO A 47 -3.82 -3.45 4.70
CA PRO A 47 -2.73 -3.00 3.85
C PRO A 47 -1.63 -2.35 4.69
N LEU A 48 -0.43 -2.18 4.13
CA LEU A 48 0.64 -1.38 4.74
C LEU A 48 0.22 0.09 4.82
N GLY A 49 -0.38 0.59 3.74
CA GLY A 49 -0.93 1.93 3.59
C GLY A 49 -1.69 2.06 2.28
N VAL A 50 -2.33 3.21 2.09
CA VAL A 50 -3.16 3.49 0.90
C VAL A 50 -2.71 4.78 0.25
N VAL A 51 -2.54 4.76 -1.06
CA VAL A 51 -2.25 5.93 -1.90
C VAL A 51 -3.47 6.15 -2.80
N ILE A 52 -4.03 7.36 -2.78
CA ILE A 52 -5.11 7.77 -3.68
C ILE A 52 -4.49 8.80 -4.64
N PRO A 53 -3.91 8.35 -5.77
CA PRO A 53 -3.17 9.21 -6.67
C PRO A 53 -4.10 10.19 -7.39
N ARG A 54 -3.60 11.38 -7.71
CA ARG A 54 -4.35 12.37 -8.52
C ARG A 54 -4.34 12.02 -10.01
N ASP A 55 -3.20 11.53 -10.49
CA ASP A 55 -2.98 11.16 -11.88
C ASP A 55 -1.83 10.14 -11.98
N SER A 56 -1.45 9.78 -13.21
CA SER A 56 -0.40 8.78 -13.46
C SER A 56 0.98 9.18 -12.95
N THR A 57 1.29 10.48 -12.83
CA THR A 57 2.59 10.93 -12.30
C THR A 57 2.73 10.56 -10.83
N ASP A 58 1.63 10.66 -10.05
CA ASP A 58 1.62 10.23 -8.65
C ASP A 58 1.82 8.70 -8.51
N VAL A 59 1.21 7.92 -9.42
CA VAL A 59 1.38 6.45 -9.45
C VAL A 59 2.85 6.10 -9.71
N ILE A 60 3.46 6.72 -10.72
CA ILE A 60 4.86 6.48 -11.08
C ILE A 60 5.78 6.77 -9.88
N ALA A 61 5.62 7.95 -9.26
CA ALA A 61 6.41 8.33 -8.09
C ALA A 61 6.22 7.35 -6.92
N GLY A 62 4.96 6.95 -6.65
CA GLY A 62 4.65 6.01 -5.58
C GLY A 62 5.26 4.63 -5.81
N VAL A 63 5.19 4.10 -7.03
CA VAL A 63 5.78 2.80 -7.41
C VAL A 63 7.30 2.83 -7.31
N GLU A 64 7.95 3.92 -7.74
CA GLU A 64 9.40 4.09 -7.62
C GLU A 64 9.87 4.08 -6.16
N ILE A 65 9.13 4.76 -5.28
CA ILE A 65 9.41 4.76 -3.84
C ILE A 65 9.18 3.35 -3.26
N CYS A 66 8.04 2.72 -3.53
CA CYS A 66 7.78 1.36 -3.03
C CYS A 66 8.87 0.37 -3.47
N ARG A 67 9.34 0.47 -4.72
CA ARG A 67 10.47 -0.32 -5.24
C ARG A 67 11.76 -0.08 -4.47
N ARG A 68 12.10 1.17 -4.14
CA ARG A 68 13.30 1.50 -3.33
C ARG A 68 13.24 0.90 -1.93
N PHE A 69 12.06 0.83 -1.33
CA PHE A 69 11.85 0.25 0.00
C PHE A 69 11.68 -1.28 -0.04
N GLY A 70 11.48 -1.87 -1.21
CA GLY A 70 11.09 -3.28 -1.34
C GLY A 70 9.65 -3.55 -0.86
N ALA A 71 8.79 -2.53 -0.87
CA ALA A 71 7.42 -2.63 -0.41
C ALA A 71 6.53 -3.28 -1.49
N PRO A 72 5.74 -4.32 -1.16
CA PRO A 72 4.77 -4.88 -2.08
C PRO A 72 3.69 -3.84 -2.42
N ILE A 73 3.23 -3.87 -3.67
CA ILE A 73 2.18 -2.98 -4.19
C ILE A 73 0.98 -3.79 -4.64
N GLY A 74 -0.22 -3.20 -4.51
CA GLY A 74 -1.45 -3.78 -5.04
C GLY A 74 -2.31 -2.70 -5.67
N ALA A 75 -2.88 -2.97 -6.83
CA ALA A 75 -3.87 -2.09 -7.45
C ALA A 75 -5.27 -2.44 -6.92
N ARG A 76 -6.07 -1.41 -6.61
CA ARG A 76 -7.43 -1.55 -6.13
C ARG A 76 -8.32 -0.48 -6.77
N GLY A 77 -9.29 -0.96 -7.56
CA GLY A 77 -10.41 -0.13 -8.01
C GLY A 77 -11.44 0.09 -6.90
N CYS A 78 -12.73 -0.12 -7.20
CA CYS A 78 -13.80 0.06 -6.21
C CYS A 78 -13.80 -1.00 -5.08
N GLY A 79 -13.02 -2.08 -5.21
CA GLY A 79 -12.96 -3.14 -4.21
C GLY A 79 -14.24 -3.97 -4.10
N THR A 80 -14.97 -4.18 -5.20
CA THR A 80 -16.20 -4.97 -5.26
C THR A 80 -15.97 -6.45 -5.60
N GLY A 81 -14.72 -6.85 -5.79
CA GLY A 81 -14.36 -8.23 -6.09
C GLY A 81 -14.67 -9.19 -4.94
N LEU A 82 -15.04 -10.43 -5.27
CA LEU A 82 -15.51 -11.43 -4.29
C LEU A 82 -14.46 -12.47 -3.90
N ALA A 83 -13.27 -12.44 -4.52
CA ALA A 83 -12.22 -13.45 -4.34
C ALA A 83 -10.99 -12.95 -3.55
N GLY A 84 -11.06 -11.76 -2.93
CA GLY A 84 -9.95 -11.23 -2.11
C GLY A 84 -8.76 -10.68 -2.90
N GLN A 85 -8.91 -10.43 -4.20
CA GLN A 85 -7.83 -9.99 -5.08
C GLN A 85 -7.19 -8.65 -4.68
N THR A 86 -7.91 -7.83 -3.90
CA THR A 86 -7.44 -6.52 -3.42
C THR A 86 -7.25 -6.47 -1.90
N VAL A 87 -7.18 -7.63 -1.26
CA VAL A 87 -7.01 -7.80 0.19
C VAL A 87 -5.61 -8.35 0.46
N ASN A 88 -4.65 -7.46 0.72
CA ASN A 88 -3.24 -7.85 0.85
C ASN A 88 -2.47 -6.92 1.80
N GLU A 89 -1.37 -7.41 2.37
CA GLU A 89 -0.40 -6.62 3.14
C GLU A 89 0.55 -5.90 2.17
N ALA A 90 0.02 -4.89 1.48
CA ALA A 90 0.73 -4.11 0.47
C ALA A 90 0.41 -2.61 0.57
N VAL A 91 1.17 -1.77 -0.13
CA VAL A 91 0.74 -0.40 -0.42
C VAL A 91 -0.30 -0.47 -1.53
N MET A 92 -1.52 -0.06 -1.22
CA MET A 92 -2.64 -0.11 -2.16
C MET A 92 -2.73 1.20 -2.95
N PHE A 93 -2.84 1.09 -4.27
CA PHE A 93 -3.08 2.19 -5.22
C PHE A 93 -4.47 2.10 -5.81
#